data_AF-A0A269XNY2-F1
#
_entry.id   AF-A0A269XNY2-F1
#
_cell.length_a   1.000
_cell.length_b   1.000
_cell.length_c   1.000
_cell.angle_alpha   90.00
_cell.angle_beta   90.00
_cell.angle_gamma   90.00
#
_symmetry.space_group_name_H-M   'P 1'
#
loop_
_entity.id
_entity.type
_entity.pdbx_description
1 polymer ?
#
loop_
_entity_poly.entity_id
_entity_poly.type
_entity_poly.pdbx_seq_one_letter_code
_entity_poly.pdbx_strand_id
1 'polypeptide(L)'
;MTTAIQTAILNTFRAGQISRTAKDVLLIIARSIRPASYESLAKAAKCSRRSVAYAIQQAEQLGILRRSHHRIRRGRRWMNGCNGYRFIMKALTETLAFPWSRSQCKPCTTGNEDKKNNGWMPHTPEEYRLINERIAAGMTPKEAGYRGSLA
;
A
#
# COMPACT_ATOMS: atom_id res chain seq x y z
N MET A 1 4.15 18.37 -11.97
CA MET A 1 4.46 17.06 -12.59
C MET A 1 4.33 15.86 -11.64
N THR A 2 4.03 16.04 -10.35
CA THR A 2 3.88 14.95 -9.37
C THR A 2 2.62 14.10 -9.57
N THR A 3 1.56 14.66 -10.16
CA THR A 3 0.26 14.01 -10.32
C THR A 3 0.31 12.78 -11.23
N ALA A 4 0.97 12.87 -12.39
CA ALA A 4 1.05 11.75 -13.35
C ALA A 4 1.86 10.56 -12.82
N ILE A 5 2.94 10.83 -12.06
CA ILE A 5 3.74 9.77 -11.42
C ILE A 5 2.94 9.11 -10.30
N GLN A 6 2.23 9.90 -9.49
CA GLN A 6 1.39 9.39 -8.41
C GLN A 6 0.25 8.51 -8.94
N THR A 7 -0.47 8.94 -9.98
CA THR A 7 -1.55 8.14 -10.57
C THR A 7 -1.01 6.82 -11.13
N ALA A 8 0.16 6.84 -11.76
CA ALA A 8 0.81 5.65 -12.26
C ALA A 8 1.16 4.68 -11.11
N ILE A 9 1.78 5.15 -10.01
CA ILE A 9 2.09 4.32 -8.83
C ILE A 9 0.81 3.77 -8.16
N LEU A 10 -0.29 4.51 -8.18
CA LEU A 10 -1.55 4.00 -7.63
C LEU A 10 -2.16 2.92 -8.52
N ASN A 11 -2.03 3.05 -9.84
CA ASN A 11 -2.52 2.06 -10.79
C ASN A 11 -1.69 0.77 -10.77
N THR A 12 -0.36 0.82 -10.64
CA THR A 12 0.50 -0.38 -10.43
C THR A 12 0.04 -1.17 -9.20
N PHE A 13 -0.28 -0.46 -8.12
CA PHE A 13 -0.72 -1.05 -6.87
C PHE A 13 -2.09 -1.69 -7.01
N ARG A 14 -3.04 -0.99 -7.65
CA ARG A 14 -4.38 -1.53 -7.94
C ARG A 14 -4.34 -2.76 -8.84
N ALA A 15 -3.39 -2.81 -9.77
CA ALA A 15 -3.13 -3.97 -10.62
C ALA A 15 -2.45 -5.13 -9.86
N GLY A 16 -2.09 -4.97 -8.58
CA GLY A 16 -1.44 -6.01 -7.77
C GLY A 16 0.03 -6.26 -8.10
N GLN A 17 0.66 -5.44 -8.94
CA GLN A 17 2.04 -5.63 -9.36
C GLN A 17 3.07 -5.21 -8.31
N ILE A 18 2.70 -4.27 -7.42
CA ILE A 18 3.56 -3.80 -6.34
C ILE A 18 2.91 -4.01 -4.98
N SER A 19 3.74 -4.24 -3.97
CA SER A 19 3.29 -4.36 -2.58
C SER A 19 2.83 -3.02 -2.00
N ARG A 20 2.05 -3.06 -0.91
CA ARG A 20 1.59 -1.85 -0.19
C ARG A 20 2.77 -1.01 0.32
N THR A 21 3.81 -1.67 0.82
CA THR A 21 5.05 -1.01 1.26
C THR A 21 5.76 -0.35 0.09
N ALA A 22 5.84 -1.01 -1.08
CA ALA A 22 6.43 -0.42 -2.28
C ALA A 22 5.64 0.81 -2.75
N LYS A 23 4.30 0.76 -2.75
CA LYS A 23 3.45 1.92 -3.05
C LYS A 23 3.82 3.11 -2.16
N ASP A 24 3.83 2.92 -0.85
CA ASP A 24 4.07 4.01 0.11
C ASP A 24 5.49 4.60 -0.06
N VAL A 25 6.51 3.75 -0.21
CA VAL A 25 7.89 4.17 -0.46
C VAL A 25 8.01 4.96 -1.77
N LEU A 26 7.43 4.47 -2.87
CA LEU A 26 7.49 5.14 -4.17
C LEU A 26 6.77 6.48 -4.16
N LEU A 27 5.62 6.60 -3.48
CA LEU A 27 4.92 7.87 -3.33
C LEU A 27 5.74 8.90 -2.54
N ILE A 28 6.44 8.45 -1.50
CA ILE A 28 7.34 9.33 -0.72
C ILE A 28 8.50 9.80 -1.59
N ILE A 29 9.13 8.90 -2.35
CA ILE A 29 10.20 9.25 -3.30
C ILE A 29 9.69 10.25 -4.33
N ALA A 30 8.50 10.03 -4.91
CA ALA A 30 7.90 10.92 -5.91
C ALA A 30 7.58 12.32 -5.38
N ARG A 31 7.31 12.45 -4.06
CA ARG A 31 7.07 13.74 -3.39
C ARG A 31 8.37 14.39 -2.92
N SER A 32 9.43 13.62 -2.73
CA SER A 32 10.70 14.13 -2.23
C SER A 32 11.45 14.90 -3.32
N ILE A 33 11.81 16.16 -3.03
CA ILE A 33 12.62 17.00 -3.92
C ILE A 33 14.12 16.66 -3.80
N ARG A 34 14.52 16.06 -2.68
CA ARG A 34 15.93 15.76 -2.37
C ARG A 34 16.20 14.26 -2.36
N PRO A 35 17.42 13.82 -2.72
CA PRO A 35 17.81 12.42 -2.63
C PRO A 35 17.69 11.94 -1.18
N ALA A 36 17.03 10.79 -1.00
CA ALA A 36 16.69 10.25 0.32
C ALA A 36 17.52 9.02 0.67
N SER A 37 17.99 8.94 1.91
CA SER A 37 18.59 7.70 2.43
C SER A 37 17.51 6.65 2.68
N TYR A 38 17.89 5.38 2.75
CA TYR A 38 16.93 4.32 3.10
C TYR A 38 16.33 4.51 4.49
N GLU A 39 17.08 5.12 5.41
CA GLU A 39 16.62 5.41 6.76
C GLU A 39 15.56 6.51 6.79
N SER A 40 15.74 7.57 6.01
CA SER A 40 14.73 8.62 5.85
C SER A 40 13.45 8.06 5.23
N LEU A 41 13.56 7.21 4.20
CA LEU A 41 12.42 6.54 3.57
C LEU A 41 11.71 5.59 4.55
N ALA A 42 12.47 4.80 5.31
CA ALA A 42 11.94 3.87 6.31
C ALA A 42 11.13 4.61 7.38
N LYS A 43 11.67 5.71 7.90
CA LYS A 43 11.00 6.57 8.90
C LYS A 43 9.70 7.17 8.35
N ALA A 44 9.74 7.68 7.11
CA ALA A 44 8.57 8.29 6.47
C ALA A 44 7.47 7.26 6.13
N ALA A 45 7.86 6.07 5.64
CA ALA A 45 6.95 4.97 5.32
C ALA A 45 6.54 4.13 6.54
N LYS A 46 7.06 4.43 7.74
CA LYS A 46 6.85 3.66 8.98
C LYS A 46 7.14 2.16 8.81
N CYS A 47 8.23 1.83 8.13
CA CYS A 47 8.62 0.44 7.86
C CYS A 47 10.12 0.19 8.11
N SER A 48 10.55 -1.08 8.04
CA SER A 48 11.94 -1.42 8.26
C SER A 48 12.82 -1.00 7.06
N ARG A 49 14.11 -0.71 7.32
CA ARG A 49 15.09 -0.42 6.26
C ARG A 49 15.21 -1.54 5.23
N ARG A 50 15.06 -2.81 5.66
CA ARG A 50 15.05 -3.98 4.77
C ARG A 50 13.83 -3.95 3.84
N SER A 51 12.66 -3.63 4.37
CA SER A 51 11.42 -3.51 3.58
C SER A 51 11.54 -2.43 2.51
N VAL A 52 12.19 -1.30 2.83
CA VAL A 52 12.49 -0.26 1.84
C VAL A 52 13.43 -0.76 0.75
N ALA A 53 14.49 -1.48 1.11
CA ALA A 53 15.42 -2.05 0.13
C ALA A 53 14.72 -3.04 -0.82
N TYR A 54 13.89 -3.93 -0.28
CA TYR A 54 13.08 -4.85 -1.09
C TYR A 54 12.08 -4.13 -1.99
N ALA A 55 11.39 -3.10 -1.48
CA ALA A 55 10.48 -2.29 -2.27
C ALA A 55 11.17 -1.59 -3.44
N ILE A 56 12.36 -1.02 -3.20
CA ILE A 56 13.15 -0.37 -4.24
C ILE A 56 13.64 -1.40 -5.26
N GLN A 57 14.15 -2.55 -4.81
CA GLN A 57 14.57 -3.63 -5.69
C GLN A 57 13.42 -4.17 -6.55
N GLN A 58 12.23 -4.34 -5.97
CA GLN A 58 11.02 -4.71 -6.70
C GLN A 58 10.69 -3.68 -7.79
N ALA A 59 10.75 -2.39 -7.46
CA ALA A 59 10.49 -1.32 -8.43
C ALA A 59 11.56 -1.23 -9.54
N GLU A 60 12.82 -1.58 -9.24
CA GLU A 60 13.90 -1.68 -10.22
C GLU A 60 13.69 -2.87 -11.17
N GLN A 61 13.29 -4.03 -10.65
CA GLN A 61 12.97 -5.22 -11.44
C GLN A 61 11.80 -5.01 -12.39
N LEU A 62 10.79 -4.24 -11.96
CA LEU A 62 9.66 -3.84 -12.79
C LEU A 62 10.00 -2.71 -13.79
N GLY A 63 11.24 -2.20 -13.77
CA GLY A 63 11.67 -1.10 -14.63
C GLY A 63 11.03 0.25 -14.30
N ILE A 64 10.32 0.38 -13.17
CA ILE A 64 9.62 1.60 -12.77
C ILE A 64 10.61 2.66 -12.27
N LEU A 65 11.60 2.21 -11.51
CA LEU A 65 12.55 3.08 -10.81
C LEU A 65 13.98 2.71 -11.18
N ARG A 66 14.83 3.72 -11.37
CA ARG A 66 16.28 3.57 -11.44
C ARG A 66 16.93 4.26 -10.26
N ARG A 67 17.69 3.51 -9.46
CA ARG A 67 18.52 4.06 -8.39
C ARG A 67 19.88 4.47 -8.94
N SER A 68 20.39 5.60 -8.45
CA SER A 68 21.78 6.03 -8.61
C SER A 68 22.45 6.05 -7.25
N HIS A 69 23.56 5.32 -7.12
CA HIS A 69 24.34 5.31 -5.89
C HIS A 69 25.29 6.50 -5.88
N HIS A 70 25.24 7.30 -4.82
CA HIS A 70 26.21 8.37 -4.61
C HIS A 70 27.15 7.99 -3.48
N ARG A 71 28.45 8.19 -3.68
CA ARG A 71 29.45 8.11 -2.63
C ARG A 71 29.99 9.51 -2.37
N ILE A 72 30.09 9.86 -1.11
CA ILE A 72 30.58 11.18 -0.66
C ILE A 72 31.89 10.94 0.07
N ARG A 73 32.91 11.73 -0.27
CA ARG A 73 34.19 11.71 0.43
C ARG A 73 34.07 12.50 1.72
N ARG A 74 34.34 11.87 2.86
CA ARG A 74 34.40 12.50 4.18
C ARG A 74 35.82 12.33 4.71
N GLY A 75 36.65 13.35 4.51
CA GLY A 75 38.09 13.30 4.80
C GLY A 75 38.80 12.24 3.93
N ARG A 76 39.42 11.25 4.59
CA ARG A 76 40.18 10.17 3.92
C ARG A 76 39.32 8.94 3.53
N ARG A 77 38.04 8.88 3.91
CA ARG A 77 37.17 7.72 3.65
C ARG A 77 36.05 8.07 2.67
N TRP A 78 35.71 7.11 1.81
CA TRP A 78 34.50 7.15 0.98
C TRP A 78 33.33 6.57 1.77
N MET A 79 32.26 7.33 1.93
CA MET A 79 31.04 6.90 2.58
C MET A 79 29.89 6.83 1.57
N ASN A 80 28.90 5.99 1.86
CA ASN A 80 27.68 5.95 1.06
C ASN A 80 26.86 7.19 1.37
N GLY A 81 26.57 7.99 0.34
CA GLY A 81 25.68 9.14 0.43
C GLY A 81 24.22 8.74 0.28
N CYS A 82 23.34 9.75 0.20
CA CYS A 82 21.95 9.52 -0.17
C CYS A 82 21.86 9.01 -1.61
N ASN A 83 20.97 8.07 -1.87
CA ASN A 83 20.76 7.58 -3.23
C ASN A 83 19.89 8.57 -4.01
N GLY A 84 20.18 8.71 -5.31
CA GLY A 84 19.30 9.35 -6.27
C GLY A 84 18.27 8.35 -6.77
N TYR A 85 17.04 8.79 -7.00
CA TYR A 85 15.97 7.96 -7.55
C TYR A 85 15.38 8.67 -8.76
N ARG A 86 15.25 7.94 -9.87
CA ARG A 86 14.66 8.44 -11.10
C ARG A 86 13.54 7.51 -11.54
N PHE A 87 12.35 8.04 -11.72
CA PHE A 87 11.24 7.29 -12.32
C PHE A 87 11.45 7.19 -13.83
N ILE A 88 11.25 5.99 -14.37
CA ILE A 88 11.27 5.74 -15.81
C ILE A 88 9.83 5.84 -16.31
N MET A 89 9.49 6.99 -16.88
CA MET A 89 8.12 7.26 -17.35
C MET A 89 7.67 6.31 -18.46
N LYS A 90 8.58 5.86 -19.32
CA LYS A 90 8.27 4.92 -20.42
C LYS A 90 7.73 3.58 -19.88
N ALA A 91 8.40 3.04 -18.85
CA ALA A 91 7.92 1.86 -18.16
C ALA A 91 6.58 2.14 -17.48
N LEU A 92 6.43 3.28 -16.77
CA LEU A 92 5.14 3.67 -16.21
C LEU A 92 4.03 3.78 -17.26
N THR A 93 4.31 4.20 -18.50
CA THR A 93 3.29 4.25 -19.55
C THR A 93 3.05 2.90 -20.22
N GLU A 94 4.06 2.05 -20.38
CA GLU A 94 3.94 0.76 -21.08
C GLU A 94 3.46 -0.38 -20.18
N THR A 95 3.98 -0.49 -18.94
CA THR A 95 3.52 -1.50 -17.98
C THR A 95 2.23 -1.11 -17.27
N LEU A 96 1.81 0.17 -17.36
CA LEU A 96 0.59 0.70 -16.73
C LEU A 96 -0.42 1.29 -17.69
N ALA A 97 -0.16 1.22 -19.00
CA ALA A 97 -1.21 1.06 -19.98
C ALA A 97 -1.84 -0.34 -19.84
N PHE A 98 -2.27 -0.71 -18.63
CA PHE A 98 -3.45 -1.54 -18.56
C PHE A 98 -4.58 -0.67 -19.09
N PRO A 99 -5.25 -1.09 -20.17
CA PRO A 99 -6.33 -0.32 -20.72
C PRO A 99 -7.37 -0.28 -19.62
N TRP A 100 -7.58 0.88 -19.03
CA TRP A 100 -8.91 1.18 -18.59
C TRP A 100 -9.74 1.28 -19.89
N SER A 101 -10.14 0.13 -20.45
CA SER A 101 -11.59 0.04 -20.66
C SER A 101 -12.13 0.31 -19.27
N ARG A 102 -12.88 1.40 -19.11
CA ARG A 102 -13.68 1.59 -17.89
C ARG A 102 -14.31 0.23 -17.65
N SER A 103 -13.82 -0.49 -16.65
CA SER A 103 -14.26 -1.85 -16.47
C SER A 103 -15.77 -1.74 -16.36
N GLN A 104 -16.50 -2.57 -17.11
CA GLN A 104 -17.95 -2.72 -16.92
C GLN A 104 -18.26 -3.36 -15.55
N CYS A 105 -17.40 -3.14 -14.54
CA CYS A 105 -17.74 -3.36 -13.16
C CYS A 105 -19.00 -2.55 -12.90
N LYS A 106 -20.05 -3.25 -12.46
CA LYS A 106 -21.21 -2.59 -11.86
C LYS A 106 -20.68 -1.57 -10.83
N PRO A 107 -21.23 -0.35 -10.79
CA PRO A 107 -20.79 0.65 -9.82
C PRO A 107 -20.78 0.00 -8.45
N CYS A 108 -19.59 -0.06 -7.83
CA CYS A 108 -19.44 -0.62 -6.50
C CYS A 108 -20.16 0.33 -5.52
N THR A 109 -21.40 -0.01 -5.17
CA THR A 109 -22.24 0.72 -4.22
C THR A 109 -21.83 0.48 -2.76
N THR A 110 -20.58 0.12 -2.51
CA THR A 110 -20.11 -0.11 -1.13
C THR A 110 -18.74 0.49 -0.97
N GLY A 111 -18.70 1.67 -0.35
CA GLY A 111 -17.47 2.30 0.08
C GLY A 111 -16.75 1.44 1.14
N ASN A 112 -15.42 1.53 1.09
CA ASN A 112 -14.44 1.09 2.10
C ASN A 112 -14.01 -0.39 2.08
N GLU A 113 -13.18 -0.75 1.11
CA GLU A 113 -12.30 -1.94 1.21
C GLU A 113 -10.95 -1.66 1.93
N ASP A 114 -10.88 -0.60 2.74
CA ASP A 114 -9.70 -0.28 3.57
C ASP A 114 -9.97 -0.49 5.08
N LYS A 115 -10.98 -1.30 5.45
CA LYS A 115 -11.08 -1.84 6.80
C LYS A 115 -10.26 -3.12 6.89
N LYS A 116 -9.16 -3.05 7.63
CA LYS A 116 -8.50 -4.23 8.19
C LYS A 116 -9.52 -4.98 9.04
N ASN A 117 -10.09 -6.07 8.54
CA ASN A 117 -10.80 -7.05 9.37
C ASN A 117 -9.77 -7.83 10.20
N ASN A 118 -9.06 -7.12 11.08
CA ASN A 118 -8.21 -7.69 12.12
C ASN A 118 -8.99 -7.76 13.45
N GLY A 119 -10.27 -7.36 13.45
CA GLY A 119 -11.14 -7.57 14.59
C GLY A 119 -11.41 -9.05 14.74
N TRP A 120 -11.11 -9.60 15.91
CA TRP A 120 -11.66 -10.88 16.34
C TRP A 120 -13.16 -10.84 16.13
N MET A 121 -13.70 -11.67 15.23
CA MET A 121 -15.13 -11.83 15.13
C MET A 121 -15.58 -12.53 16.43
N PRO A 122 -16.47 -11.92 17.22
CA PRO A 122 -16.90 -12.49 18.52
C PRO A 122 -17.70 -13.79 18.36
N HIS A 123 -18.13 -14.07 17.12
CA HIS A 123 -18.89 -15.24 16.75
C HIS A 123 -18.47 -15.81 15.41
N THR A 124 -18.67 -17.12 15.25
CA THR A 124 -18.56 -17.79 13.95
C THR A 124 -19.77 -17.46 13.07
N PRO A 125 -19.69 -17.64 11.74
CA PRO A 125 -20.82 -17.39 10.84
C PRO A 125 -22.11 -18.15 11.20
N GLU A 126 -21.99 -19.38 11.71
CA GLU A 126 -23.14 -20.18 12.12
C GLU A 126 -23.76 -19.69 13.43
N GLU A 127 -22.94 -19.25 14.39
CA GLU A 127 -23.43 -18.61 15.61
C GLU A 127 -24.23 -17.34 15.30
N TYR A 128 -23.79 -16.54 14.31
CA TYR A 128 -24.52 -15.35 13.89
C TYR A 128 -25.91 -15.65 13.33
N ARG A 129 -26.07 -16.75 12.59
CA ARG A 129 -27.39 -17.15 12.06
C ARG A 129 -28.37 -17.43 13.19
N LEU A 130 -27.94 -18.23 14.17
CA LEU A 130 -28.75 -18.57 15.34
C LEU A 130 -29.08 -17.34 16.20
N ILE A 131 -28.12 -16.43 16.38
CA ILE A 131 -28.35 -15.17 17.11
C ILE A 131 -29.40 -14.32 16.38
N ASN A 132 -29.31 -14.20 15.06
CA ASN A 132 -30.26 -13.42 14.27
C ASN A 132 -31.67 -14.02 14.28
N GLU A 133 -31.80 -15.34 14.26
CA GLU A 133 -33.10 -16.03 14.39
C GLU A 133 -33.74 -15.75 15.75
N ARG A 134 -32.95 -15.74 16.83
CA ARG A 134 -33.42 -15.40 18.19
C ARG A 134 -33.81 -13.93 18.33
N ILE A 135 -33.06 -13.03 17.72
CA ILE A 135 -33.40 -11.60 17.67
C ILE A 135 -34.69 -11.37 16.87
N ALA A 136 -34.86 -12.07 15.74
CA ALA A 136 -36.09 -12.03 14.95
C ALA A 136 -37.29 -12.59 15.74
N ALA A 137 -37.06 -13.54 16.65
CA ALA A 137 -38.06 -14.03 17.60
C ALA A 137 -38.33 -13.08 18.79
N GLY A 138 -37.73 -11.88 18.79
CA GLY A 138 -37.98 -10.81 19.77
C GLY A 138 -37.04 -10.81 20.97
N MET A 139 -36.00 -11.64 20.99
CA MET A 139 -35.00 -11.61 22.08
C MET A 139 -34.08 -10.41 21.94
N THR A 140 -33.61 -9.88 23.08
CA THR A 140 -32.55 -8.89 23.05
C THR A 140 -31.23 -9.53 22.59
N PRO A 141 -30.30 -8.79 21.95
CA PRO A 141 -29.05 -9.38 21.46
C PRO A 141 -28.22 -10.10 22.53
N LYS A 142 -28.29 -9.63 23.79
CA LYS A 142 -27.62 -10.25 24.93
C LYS A 142 -28.25 -11.61 25.29
N GLU A 143 -29.58 -11.70 25.28
CA GLU A 143 -30.32 -12.96 25.50
C GLU A 143 -30.13 -13.93 24.34
N ALA A 144 -30.01 -13.43 23.12
CA ALA A 144 -29.73 -14.23 21.93
C ALA A 144 -28.33 -14.88 21.95
N GLY A 145 -27.43 -14.41 22.82
CA GLY A 145 -26.08 -14.93 23.01
C GLY A 145 -24.97 -14.11 22.35
N TYR A 146 -25.25 -12.86 21.96
CA TYR A 146 -24.25 -11.97 21.37
C TYR A 146 -23.22 -11.51 22.43
N ARG A 147 -21.94 -11.80 22.17
CA ARG A 147 -20.76 -11.50 23.02
C ARG A 147 -20.04 -10.21 22.60
N GLY A 148 -20.50 -9.53 21.56
CA GLY A 148 -19.91 -8.27 21.11
C GLY A 148 -20.36 -7.07 21.96
N SER A 149 -19.55 -6.01 21.94
CA SER A 149 -19.97 -4.70 22.46
C SER A 149 -21.06 -4.13 21.56
N LEU A 150 -22.24 -3.87 22.13
CA LEU A 150 -23.30 -3.07 21.50
C LEU A 150 -22.97 -1.59 21.81
N ALA A 151 -22.09 -1.01 21.01
CA ALA A 151 -21.82 0.44 21.03
C ALA A 151 -22.77 1.16 20.08
#